data_AF-A0A0N0XSX4-F1
#
_entry.id   AF-A0A0N0XSX4-F1
#
_cell.length_a   1.000
_cell.length_b   1.000
_cell.length_c   1.000
_cell.angle_alpha   90.00
_cell.angle_beta   90.00
_cell.angle_gamma   90.00
#
_symmetry.space_group_name_H-M   'P 1'
#
loop_
_entity.id
_entity.type
_entity.pdbx_description
1 polymer ?
#
loop_
_entity_poly.entity_id
_entity_poly.type
_entity_poly.pdbx_seq_one_letter_code
_entity_poly.pdbx_strand_id
1 'polypeptide(L)'
;MTQRAEHSTVMDRLAIDDLVTGYAIALDDGDWPAYRALFTDDGRADYRSAGGIEGTTAEIAAWLTEVLGHFSIRQHLIVNRRITLARRDGAPGDTATVQADYLNPMRLDGMPAEPGDDPAAPNYTCAGRYAFTARRTPDGWRLSEVVVHEKWREVVPAGE
;
A
#
# COMPACT_ATOMS: atom_id res chain seq x y z
N MET A 1 -9.99 31.82 -3.38
CA MET A 1 -9.49 30.68 -4.19
C MET A 1 -10.13 30.77 -5.57
N THR A 2 -9.41 30.44 -6.63
CA THR A 2 -9.94 30.49 -8.01
C THR A 2 -10.44 29.11 -8.43
N GLN A 3 -11.45 29.05 -9.30
CA GLN A 3 -12.03 27.80 -9.83
C GLN A 3 -10.96 26.84 -10.41
N ARG A 4 -9.90 27.40 -11.01
CA ARG A 4 -8.75 26.63 -11.52
C ARG A 4 -7.95 25.93 -10.41
N ALA A 5 -7.74 26.61 -9.27
CA ALA A 5 -7.02 26.03 -8.14
C ALA A 5 -7.84 24.91 -7.47
N GLU A 6 -9.16 25.07 -7.41
CA GLU A 6 -10.08 24.03 -6.93
C GLU A 6 -10.08 22.82 -7.85
N HIS A 7 -10.14 23.02 -9.17
CA HIS A 7 -10.05 21.94 -10.14
C HIS A 7 -8.72 21.16 -10.03
N SER A 8 -7.59 21.86 -9.93
CA SER A 8 -6.28 21.21 -9.70
C SER A 8 -6.28 20.38 -8.42
N THR A 9 -6.87 20.92 -7.34
CA THR A 9 -6.96 20.21 -6.05
C THR A 9 -7.74 18.90 -6.18
N VAL A 10 -8.83 18.87 -6.94
CA VAL A 10 -9.62 17.66 -7.19
C VAL A 10 -8.81 16.65 -8.01
N MET A 11 -8.19 17.10 -9.10
CA MET A 11 -7.36 16.23 -9.96
C MET A 11 -6.19 15.62 -9.18
N ASP A 12 -5.56 16.38 -8.29
CA ASP A 12 -4.47 15.89 -7.44
C ASP A 12 -4.94 14.82 -6.46
N ARG A 13 -6.14 15.00 -5.86
CA ARG A 13 -6.71 13.99 -4.97
C ARG A 13 -7.00 12.69 -5.71
N LEU A 14 -7.56 12.76 -6.93
CA LEU A 14 -7.81 11.58 -7.75
C LEU A 14 -6.50 10.86 -8.12
N ALA A 15 -5.49 11.61 -8.58
CA ALA A 15 -4.19 11.03 -8.92
C ALA A 15 -3.50 10.36 -7.73
N ILE A 16 -3.65 10.90 -6.52
CA ILE A 16 -3.11 10.30 -5.29
C ILE A 16 -3.92 9.06 -4.88
N ASP A 17 -5.24 9.08 -5.04
CA ASP A 17 -6.06 7.88 -4.81
C ASP A 17 -5.70 6.76 -5.78
N ASP A 18 -5.41 7.08 -7.04
CA ASP A 18 -4.92 6.13 -8.04
C ASP A 18 -3.56 5.54 -7.66
N LEU A 19 -2.65 6.33 -7.08
CA LEU A 19 -1.38 5.79 -6.55
C LEU A 19 -1.61 4.75 -5.45
N VAL A 20 -2.47 5.05 -4.47
CA VAL A 20 -2.74 4.14 -3.35
C VAL A 20 -3.44 2.87 -3.83
N THR A 21 -4.34 2.99 -4.80
CA THR A 21 -5.01 1.84 -5.43
C THR A 21 -4.03 1.02 -6.27
N GLY A 22 -3.20 1.67 -7.09
CA GLY A 22 -2.16 1.00 -7.88
C GLY A 22 -1.14 0.29 -7.00
N TYR A 23 -0.83 0.83 -5.82
CA TYR A 23 0.02 0.18 -4.83
C TYR A 23 -0.56 -1.15 -4.36
N ALA A 24 -1.84 -1.16 -3.95
CA ALA A 24 -2.51 -2.39 -3.53
C ALA A 24 -2.54 -3.44 -4.66
N ILE A 25 -2.91 -3.04 -5.87
CA ILE A 25 -2.97 -3.93 -7.04
C ILE A 25 -1.59 -4.53 -7.36
N ALA A 26 -0.54 -3.70 -7.39
CA ALA A 26 0.81 -4.19 -7.69
C ALA A 26 1.32 -5.20 -6.66
N LEU A 27 0.98 -5.02 -5.37
CA LEU A 27 1.27 -6.00 -4.32
C LEU A 27 0.48 -7.30 -4.50
N ASP A 28 -0.83 -7.18 -4.76
CA ASP A 28 -1.73 -8.33 -4.89
C ASP A 28 -1.40 -9.18 -6.11
N ASP A 29 -0.99 -8.56 -7.22
CA ASP A 29 -0.58 -9.24 -8.46
C ASP A 29 0.89 -9.68 -8.45
N GLY A 30 1.70 -9.11 -7.55
CA GLY A 30 3.16 -9.30 -7.56
C GLY A 30 3.83 -8.65 -8.78
N ASP A 31 3.24 -7.59 -9.32
CA ASP A 31 3.82 -6.81 -10.42
C ASP A 31 4.86 -5.83 -9.88
N TRP A 32 6.08 -6.36 -9.65
CA TRP A 32 7.19 -5.56 -9.11
C TRP A 32 7.63 -4.42 -10.03
N PRO A 33 7.68 -4.55 -11.37
CA PRO A 33 7.88 -3.41 -12.25
C PRO A 33 6.85 -2.28 -12.02
N ALA A 34 5.56 -2.60 -11.96
CA ALA A 34 4.51 -1.61 -11.69
C ALA A 34 4.66 -1.01 -10.29
N TYR A 35 4.90 -1.84 -9.28
CA TYR A 35 5.17 -1.40 -7.90
C TYR A 35 6.27 -0.35 -7.86
N ARG A 36 7.43 -0.64 -8.49
CA ARG A 36 8.57 0.30 -8.49
C ARG A 36 8.25 1.60 -9.24
N ALA A 37 7.46 1.54 -10.31
CA ALA A 37 7.09 2.71 -11.11
C ALA A 37 6.18 3.70 -10.36
N LEU A 38 5.53 3.28 -9.27
CA LEU A 38 4.74 4.16 -8.41
C LEU A 38 5.61 5.09 -7.56
N PHE A 39 6.89 4.77 -7.36
CA PHE A 39 7.78 5.51 -6.48
C PHE A 39 8.62 6.55 -7.22
N THR A 40 9.14 7.53 -6.48
CA THR A 40 10.27 8.35 -6.93
C THR A 40 11.55 7.53 -6.91
N ASP A 41 12.59 7.98 -7.63
CA ASP A 41 13.88 7.27 -7.72
C ASP A 41 14.55 7.05 -6.35
N ASP A 42 14.34 7.98 -5.42
CA ASP A 42 14.79 7.95 -4.03
C ASP A 42 13.74 7.37 -3.06
N GLY A 43 12.70 6.73 -3.59
CA GLY A 43 11.59 6.18 -2.82
C GLY A 43 12.00 5.11 -1.82
N ARG A 44 11.29 5.07 -0.69
CA ARG A 44 11.55 4.13 0.41
C ARG A 44 10.26 3.54 0.97
N ALA A 45 10.37 2.37 1.60
CA ALA A 45 9.29 1.87 2.44
C ALA A 45 9.81 1.25 3.74
N ASP A 46 8.97 1.32 4.77
CA ASP A 46 9.21 0.78 6.11
C ASP A 46 8.10 -0.20 6.51
N TYR A 47 8.46 -1.48 6.58
CA TYR A 47 7.60 -2.58 7.00
C TYR A 47 7.98 -3.15 8.38
N ARG A 48 8.89 -2.51 9.12
CA ARG A 48 9.45 -3.07 10.37
C ARG A 48 8.39 -3.38 11.42
N SER A 49 7.34 -2.56 11.51
CA SER A 49 6.25 -2.81 12.46
C SER A 49 5.48 -4.09 12.18
N ALA A 50 5.48 -4.55 10.93
CA ALA A 50 4.82 -5.78 10.46
C ALA A 50 5.79 -6.98 10.43
N GLY A 51 6.98 -6.86 11.04
CA GLY A 51 8.02 -7.88 11.03
C GLY A 51 8.91 -7.88 9.78
N GLY A 52 8.79 -6.87 8.92
CA GLY A 52 9.59 -6.73 7.71
C GLY A 52 10.85 -5.88 7.88
N ILE A 53 11.32 -5.34 6.76
CA ILE A 53 12.50 -4.47 6.70
C ILE A 53 12.14 -3.02 6.36
N GLU A 54 13.10 -2.12 6.50
CA GLU A 54 13.07 -0.80 5.89
C GLU A 54 14.13 -0.74 4.78
N GLY A 55 13.81 -0.15 3.64
CA GLY A 55 14.75 -0.09 2.52
C GLY A 55 14.31 0.82 1.38
N THR A 56 15.16 0.89 0.37
CA THR A 56 14.83 1.46 -0.94
C THR A 56 13.71 0.65 -1.59
N THR A 57 13.00 1.27 -2.54
CA THR A 57 11.95 0.59 -3.31
C THR A 57 12.42 -0.71 -3.97
N ALA A 58 13.70 -0.80 -4.39
CA ALA A 58 14.26 -2.02 -4.97
C ALA A 58 14.47 -3.14 -3.94
N GLU A 59 15.04 -2.82 -2.77
CA GLU A 59 15.24 -3.77 -1.68
C GLU A 59 13.90 -4.30 -1.15
N ILE A 60 12.92 -3.41 -1.00
CA ILE A 60 11.57 -3.76 -0.56
C ILE A 60 10.86 -4.66 -1.57
N ALA A 61 10.95 -4.36 -2.88
CA ALA A 61 10.35 -5.22 -3.90
C ALA A 61 10.96 -6.64 -3.91
N ALA A 62 12.28 -6.76 -3.71
CA ALA A 62 12.94 -8.06 -3.60
C ALA A 62 12.46 -8.83 -2.36
N TRP A 63 12.43 -8.18 -1.20
CA TRP A 63 11.92 -8.78 0.03
C TRP A 63 10.44 -9.19 -0.08
N LEU A 64 9.59 -8.33 -0.66
CA LEU A 64 8.18 -8.64 -0.90
C LEU A 64 8.00 -9.81 -1.87
N THR A 65 8.87 -9.95 -2.87
CA THR A 65 8.85 -11.11 -3.78
C THR A 65 9.01 -12.43 -3.02
N GLU A 66 9.94 -12.46 -2.07
CA GLU A 66 10.19 -13.65 -1.25
C GLU A 66 9.02 -13.91 -0.29
N VAL A 67 8.60 -12.90 0.47
CA VAL A 67 7.56 -13.07 1.50
C VAL A 67 6.18 -13.32 0.90
N LEU A 68 5.77 -12.54 -0.11
CA LEU A 68 4.46 -12.71 -0.74
C LEU A 68 4.41 -13.92 -1.68
N GLY A 69 5.55 -14.56 -1.98
CA GLY A 69 5.61 -15.82 -2.72
C GLY A 69 5.05 -17.02 -1.94
N HIS A 70 4.88 -16.89 -0.62
CA HIS A 70 4.25 -17.91 0.23
C HIS A 70 2.72 -17.81 0.28
N PHE A 71 2.14 -16.79 -0.36
CA PHE A 71 0.70 -16.54 -0.31
C PHE A 71 0.07 -16.71 -1.70
N SER A 72 -0.81 -17.70 -1.83
CA SER A 72 -1.56 -17.93 -3.07
C SER A 72 -2.70 -16.92 -3.29
N ILE A 73 -3.18 -16.30 -2.20
CA ILE A 73 -4.18 -15.23 -2.25
C ILE A 73 -3.71 -14.07 -1.39
N ARG A 74 -3.84 -12.86 -1.96
CA ARG A 74 -3.47 -11.59 -1.35
C ARG A 74 -4.54 -10.58 -1.74
N GLN A 75 -5.09 -9.85 -0.75
CA GLN A 75 -6.05 -8.78 -1.02
C GLN A 75 -5.76 -7.58 -0.13
N HIS A 76 -5.17 -6.52 -0.68
CA HIS A 76 -4.86 -5.30 0.07
C HIS A 76 -6.02 -4.31 0.01
N LEU A 77 -6.89 -4.33 1.01
CA LEU A 77 -8.02 -3.40 1.10
C LEU A 77 -7.59 -2.13 1.83
N ILE A 78 -7.16 -1.12 1.08
CA ILE A 78 -6.71 0.19 1.62
C ILE A 78 -7.86 1.20 1.61
N VAL A 79 -8.40 1.45 2.80
CA VAL A 79 -9.65 2.17 3.05
C VAL A 79 -9.47 3.36 4.00
N ASN A 80 -10.55 4.10 4.28
CA ASN A 80 -10.56 5.24 5.22
C ASN A 80 -9.44 6.25 4.97
N ARG A 81 -9.29 6.63 3.69
CA ARG A 81 -8.18 7.46 3.23
C ARG A 81 -8.37 8.93 3.63
N ARG A 82 -7.35 9.50 4.26
CA ARG A 82 -7.24 10.93 4.55
C ARG A 82 -6.08 11.52 3.75
N ILE A 83 -6.42 12.26 2.70
CA ILE A 83 -5.45 12.95 1.83
C ILE A 83 -5.27 14.39 2.31
N THR A 84 -4.02 14.77 2.56
CA THR A 84 -3.61 16.15 2.85
C THR A 84 -2.66 16.62 1.78
N LEU A 85 -3.10 17.59 0.97
CA LEU A 85 -2.26 18.27 -0.01
C LEU A 85 -1.55 19.43 0.68
N ALA A 86 -0.23 19.53 0.50
CA ALA A 86 0.48 20.74 0.89
C ALA A 86 -0.06 21.94 0.10
N ARG A 87 -0.01 23.13 0.71
CA ARG A 87 -0.41 24.38 0.08
C ARG A 87 0.79 25.31 -0.03
N ARG A 88 0.88 26.01 -1.14
CA ARG A 88 1.88 27.05 -1.38
C ARG A 88 1.16 28.27 -1.95
N ASP A 89 1.27 29.41 -1.28
CA ASP A 89 0.71 30.69 -1.71
C ASP A 89 -0.78 30.64 -2.12
N GLY A 90 -1.57 29.82 -1.41
CA GLY A 90 -3.01 29.65 -1.68
C GLY A 90 -3.37 28.69 -2.83
N ALA A 91 -2.39 27.99 -3.40
CA ALA A 91 -2.55 26.95 -4.41
C ALA A 91 -2.04 25.57 -3.92
N PRO A 92 -2.39 24.47 -4.59
CA PRO A 92 -1.80 23.15 -4.31
C PRO A 92 -0.28 23.16 -4.50
N GLY A 93 0.43 22.60 -3.54
CA GLY A 93 1.87 22.37 -3.62
C GLY A 93 2.25 21.13 -4.43
N ASP A 94 3.47 20.67 -4.21
CA ASP A 94 4.10 19.54 -4.87
C ASP A 94 4.25 18.31 -3.94
N THR A 95 3.74 18.37 -2.71
CA THR A 95 3.76 17.26 -1.76
C THR A 95 2.38 16.96 -1.20
N ALA A 96 2.18 15.70 -0.81
CA ALA A 96 0.95 15.24 -0.18
C ALA A 96 1.25 14.11 0.79
N THR A 97 0.37 13.96 1.79
CA THR A 97 0.35 12.79 2.67
C THR A 97 -0.99 12.09 2.60
N VAL A 98 -0.96 10.76 2.73
CA VAL A 98 -2.16 9.94 2.85
C VAL A 98 -2.02 9.05 4.08
N GLN A 99 -3.00 9.12 4.98
CA GLN A 99 -3.18 8.09 5.99
C GLN A 99 -4.35 7.21 5.57
N ALA A 100 -4.17 5.90 5.59
CA ALA A 100 -5.21 4.96 5.21
C ALA A 100 -5.15 3.72 6.08
N ASP A 101 -6.30 3.26 6.56
CA ASP A 101 -6.37 1.97 7.24
C ASP A 101 -6.36 0.85 6.20
N TYR A 102 -5.83 -0.32 6.57
CA TYR A 102 -5.86 -1.48 5.70
C TYR A 102 -6.38 -2.71 6.42
N LEU A 103 -7.02 -3.58 5.64
CA LEU A 103 -7.27 -4.98 5.96
C LEU A 103 -6.66 -5.82 4.85
N ASN A 104 -5.88 -6.83 5.20
CA ASN A 104 -5.20 -7.68 4.24
C ASN A 104 -5.45 -9.16 4.55
N PRO A 105 -6.58 -9.71 4.06
CA PRO A 105 -6.82 -11.14 4.06
C PRO A 105 -5.90 -11.81 3.04
N MET A 106 -5.25 -12.88 3.46
CA MET A 106 -4.33 -13.66 2.65
C MET A 106 -4.47 -15.16 2.93
N ARG A 107 -4.05 -15.97 1.94
CA ARG A 107 -3.96 -17.42 2.06
C ARG A 107 -2.49 -17.83 2.06
N LEU A 108 -1.97 -18.15 3.23
CA LEU A 108 -0.64 -18.73 3.41
C LEU A 108 -0.67 -20.21 2.99
N ASP A 109 0.24 -20.58 2.10
CA ASP A 109 0.36 -21.94 1.60
C ASP A 109 1.03 -22.86 2.65
N GLY A 110 0.74 -24.17 2.57
CA GLY A 110 1.37 -25.19 3.41
C GLY A 110 0.87 -25.27 4.86
N MET A 111 -0.11 -24.46 5.24
CA MET A 111 -0.86 -24.66 6.49
C MET A 111 -1.77 -25.90 6.37
N PRO A 112 -1.95 -26.71 7.45
CA PRO A 112 -2.92 -27.79 7.47
C PRO A 112 -4.32 -27.26 7.17
N ALA A 113 -5.12 -28.03 6.44
CA ALA A 113 -6.51 -27.73 6.15
C ALA A 113 -7.39 -28.89 6.63
N GLU A 114 -8.50 -28.58 7.27
CA GLU A 114 -9.47 -29.58 7.72
C GLU A 114 -10.40 -30.02 6.58
N PRO A 115 -11.00 -31.21 6.66
CA PRO A 115 -11.98 -31.66 5.68
C PRO A 115 -13.16 -30.68 5.60
N GLY A 116 -13.30 -30.00 4.45
CA GLY A 116 -14.37 -29.03 4.21
C GLY A 116 -13.92 -27.57 4.19
N ASP A 117 -12.66 -27.29 4.52
CA ASP A 117 -12.09 -25.95 4.34
C ASP A 117 -12.10 -25.54 2.88
N ASP A 118 -12.51 -24.30 2.61
CA ASP A 118 -12.36 -23.69 1.30
C ASP A 118 -10.86 -23.42 1.05
N PRO A 119 -10.24 -24.01 0.01
CA PRO A 119 -8.82 -23.79 -0.31
C PRO A 119 -8.50 -22.33 -0.68
N ALA A 120 -9.51 -21.51 -0.95
CA ALA A 120 -9.36 -20.08 -1.23
C ALA A 120 -9.69 -19.17 -0.03
N ALA A 121 -10.24 -19.69 1.07
CA ALA A 121 -10.53 -18.87 2.23
C ALA A 121 -9.24 -18.34 2.89
N PRO A 122 -9.17 -17.07 3.31
CA PRO A 122 -8.02 -16.55 4.04
C PRO A 122 -7.76 -17.32 5.35
N ASN A 123 -6.51 -17.68 5.62
CA ASN A 123 -6.05 -18.27 6.89
C ASN A 123 -5.07 -17.34 7.64
N TYR A 124 -4.76 -16.20 7.03
CA TYR A 124 -3.90 -15.17 7.58
C TYR A 124 -4.53 -13.83 7.27
N THR A 125 -4.77 -13.01 8.28
CA THR A 125 -5.28 -11.65 8.10
C THR A 125 -4.47 -10.69 8.94
N CYS A 126 -3.97 -9.62 8.34
CA CYS A 126 -3.39 -8.52 9.10
C CYS A 126 -4.11 -7.21 8.80
N ALA A 127 -4.07 -6.28 9.75
CA ALA A 127 -4.67 -4.98 9.59
C ALA A 127 -3.87 -3.92 10.31
N GLY A 128 -3.97 -2.70 9.82
CA GLY A 128 -3.14 -1.63 10.32
C GLY A 128 -3.45 -0.31 9.65
N ARG A 129 -2.41 0.52 9.57
CA ARG A 129 -2.46 1.81 8.90
C ARG A 129 -1.21 2.03 8.08
N TYR A 130 -1.41 2.50 6.85
CA TYR A 130 -0.37 3.09 6.05
C TYR A 130 -0.25 4.59 6.32
N ALA A 131 0.98 5.08 6.26
CA ALA A 131 1.30 6.48 6.03
C ALA A 131 2.08 6.60 4.71
N PHE A 132 1.47 7.19 3.70
CA PHE A 132 2.09 7.48 2.42
C PHE A 132 2.52 8.95 2.37
N THR A 133 3.71 9.19 1.84
CA THR A 133 4.14 10.52 1.39
C THR A 133 4.30 10.48 -0.13
N ALA A 134 3.71 11.45 -0.82
CA ALA A 134 3.76 11.56 -2.27
C ALA A 134 4.33 12.91 -2.70
N ARG A 135 5.01 12.92 -3.85
CA ARG A 135 5.56 14.11 -4.49
C ARG A 135 5.14 14.19 -5.95
N ARG A 136 4.90 15.41 -6.43
CA ARG A 136 4.65 15.67 -7.85
C ARG A 136 5.98 15.64 -8.60
N THR A 137 6.04 14.87 -9.67
CA THR A 137 7.13 14.85 -10.65
C THR A 137 6.61 15.38 -11.99
N PRO A 138 7.49 15.61 -13.00
CA PRO A 138 7.04 15.93 -14.36
C PRO A 138 6.08 14.89 -14.95
N ASP A 139 6.16 13.64 -14.51
CA ASP A 139 5.37 12.49 -14.99
C ASP A 139 4.16 12.16 -14.08
N GLY A 140 3.79 13.10 -13.20
CA GLY A 140 2.66 12.97 -12.28
C GLY A 140 3.07 12.72 -10.82
N TRP A 141 2.09 12.38 -9.98
CA TRP A 141 2.38 12.05 -8.58
C TRP A 141 3.12 10.72 -8.46
N ARG A 142 4.06 10.63 -7.52
CA ARG A 142 4.79 9.40 -7.15
C ARG A 142 4.95 9.30 -5.64
N LEU A 143 5.01 8.09 -5.12
CA LEU A 143 5.28 7.80 -3.72
C LEU A 143 6.76 8.05 -3.41
N SER A 144 7.06 8.84 -2.40
CA SER A 144 8.42 8.98 -1.89
C SER A 144 8.68 8.13 -0.66
N GLU A 145 7.62 7.86 0.11
CA GLU A 145 7.71 7.08 1.34
C GLU A 145 6.42 6.32 1.58
N VAL A 146 6.55 5.06 2.03
CA VAL A 146 5.44 4.26 2.53
C VAL A 146 5.84 3.66 3.87
N VAL A 147 5.09 3.99 4.93
CA VAL A 147 5.29 3.38 6.26
C VAL A 147 4.08 2.54 6.60
N VAL A 148 4.32 1.29 6.98
CA VAL A 148 3.29 0.38 7.45
C VAL A 148 3.33 0.36 8.98
N HIS A 149 2.16 0.52 9.59
CA HIS A 149 1.94 0.32 11.02
C HIS A 149 0.91 -0.81 11.21
N GLU A 150 1.39 -2.03 11.41
CA GLU A 150 0.50 -3.15 11.76
C GLU A 150 -0.11 -2.90 13.15
N LYS A 151 -1.42 -3.06 13.27
CA LYS A 151 -2.16 -2.92 14.53
C LYS A 151 -2.46 -4.29 15.14
N TRP A 152 -2.82 -5.24 14.30
CA TRP A 152 -3.10 -6.60 14.71
C TRP A 152 -2.94 -7.56 13.52
N ARG A 153 -2.77 -8.83 13.85
CA ARG A 153 -2.93 -9.93 12.92
C ARG A 153 -3.66 -11.09 13.59
N GLU A 154 -4.28 -11.89 12.75
CA GLU A 154 -4.89 -13.15 13.10
C GLU A 154 -4.35 -14.21 12.14
N VAL A 155 -3.94 -15.33 12.71
CA VAL A 155 -3.60 -16.54 11.95
C VAL A 155 -4.58 -17.58 12.44
N VAL A 156 -5.50 -17.99 11.58
CA VAL A 156 -6.48 -19.02 11.93
C VAL A 156 -5.75 -20.36 11.91
N PRO A 157 -5.56 -21.02 13.06
CA PRO A 157 -4.99 -22.36 13.09
C PRO A 157 -5.99 -23.34 12.47
N ALA A 158 -5.51 -24.47 11.96
CA ALA A 158 -6.40 -25.59 11.67
C ALA A 158 -7.04 -26.09 12.99
N GLY A 159 -8.36 -26.00 13.10
CA GLY A 159 -9.19 -26.60 14.15
C GLY A 159 -9.39 -25.78 15.43
N GLU A 160 -10.64 -25.36 15.68
CA GLU A 160 -11.28 -25.35 17.01
C GLU A 160 -12.49 -26.29 16.99
#